data_AF-A0A925HIX6-F1
#
_entry.id   AF-A0A925HIX6-F1
#
_cell.length_a   1.000
_cell.length_b   1.000
_cell.length_c   1.000
_cell.angle_alpha   90.00
_cell.angle_beta   90.00
_cell.angle_gamma   90.00
#
_symmetry.space_group_name_H-M   'P 1'
#
loop_
_entity.id
_entity.type
_entity.pdbx_description
1 polymer ?
#
loop_
_entity_poly.entity_id
_entity_poly.type
_entity_poly.pdbx_seq_one_letter_code
_entity_poly.pdbx_strand_id
1 'polypeptide(L)'
;SPGPGVRGAPGRGTPEHCTMLTPGTAGRGGGGGVDMFTGTLGKALGGAAGGFVAGPKEAIEILVQRGRPTLFSNALPVSVACSASKAVEILMREPQRVAKLRDNVAYARQQIKQAGFDVLQSPTAICPIIVHDTAKAIAMSKRLLELGVFVIGFGFPVVPEGHARLRVQVSAAHEKSHIDGLVAALKKL
;
A
#
# COMPACT_ATOMS: atom_id res chain seq x y z
N SER A 1 -5.23 2.83 4.46
CA SER A 1 -4.04 2.61 5.30
C SER A 1 -3.04 1.72 4.55
N PRO A 2 -1.78 2.13 4.32
CA PRO A 2 -0.75 1.26 3.75
C PRO A 2 -0.43 0.15 4.74
N GLY A 3 -0.72 -1.08 4.31
CA GLY A 3 -0.55 -2.28 5.12
C GLY A 3 0.91 -2.76 5.18
N PRO A 4 1.12 -3.98 5.71
CA PRO A 4 2.40 -4.67 5.64
C PRO A 4 2.87 -4.82 4.17
N GLY A 5 4.19 -4.85 3.98
CA GLY A 5 4.91 -4.91 2.70
C GLY A 5 5.33 -3.57 2.11
N VAL A 6 5.04 -2.44 2.77
CA VAL A 6 5.34 -1.08 2.26
C VAL A 6 6.20 -0.24 3.21
N ARG A 7 6.15 -0.51 4.53
CA ARG A 7 6.80 0.31 5.57
C ARG A 7 7.58 -0.55 6.57
N GLY A 8 8.60 0.00 7.24
CA GLY A 8 9.53 -0.76 8.12
C GLY A 8 10.76 -1.31 7.37
N ALA A 9 11.86 -1.63 8.04
CA ALA A 9 13.09 -2.12 7.39
C ALA A 9 12.87 -3.47 6.66
N PRO A 10 12.26 -4.49 7.29
CA PRO A 10 11.77 -5.69 6.62
C PRO A 10 10.35 -5.55 6.04
N GLY A 11 9.76 -4.35 6.00
CA GLY A 11 8.44 -4.16 5.43
C GLY A 11 7.25 -4.57 6.32
N ARG A 12 7.35 -4.63 7.66
CA ARG A 12 6.23 -5.10 8.52
C ARG A 12 5.04 -4.14 8.65
N GLY A 13 5.13 -2.94 8.09
CA GLY A 13 4.05 -1.96 8.03
C GLY A 13 4.32 -0.70 8.86
N THR A 14 3.27 0.11 9.04
CA THR A 14 3.31 1.39 9.77
C THR A 14 3.85 1.30 11.19
N PRO A 15 3.48 0.29 12.00
CA PRO A 15 3.92 0.22 13.39
C PRO A 15 5.44 0.12 13.53
N GLU A 16 6.12 -0.58 12.62
CA GLU A 16 7.59 -0.65 12.63
C GLU A 16 8.24 0.68 12.24
N HIS A 17 7.67 1.36 11.24
CA HIS A 17 8.15 2.66 10.80
C HIS A 17 7.98 3.75 11.87
N CYS A 18 7.00 3.57 12.76
CA CYS A 18 6.77 4.42 13.92
C CYS A 18 7.41 3.85 15.21
N THR A 19 8.33 2.87 15.12
CA THR A 19 9.07 2.32 16.27
C THR A 19 8.18 1.64 17.33
N MET A 20 7.00 1.15 16.95
CA MET A 20 6.00 0.54 17.84
C MET A 20 6.03 -0.99 17.89
N LEU A 21 7.04 -1.65 17.31
CA LEU A 21 7.16 -3.13 17.27
C LEU A 21 8.35 -3.68 18.07
N THR A 22 9.06 -2.87 18.85
CA THR A 22 10.14 -3.38 19.71
C THR A 22 9.56 -4.11 20.91
N PRO A 23 9.83 -5.42 21.11
CA PRO A 23 9.56 -6.08 22.37
C PRO A 23 10.49 -5.44 23.43
N GLY A 24 9.92 -4.83 24.46
CA GLY A 24 10.67 -4.38 25.65
C GLY A 24 10.88 -2.88 25.84
N THR A 25 10.49 -2.01 24.92
CA THR A 25 10.46 -0.55 25.19
C THR A 25 9.06 -0.10 25.60
N ALA A 26 8.63 -0.58 26.76
CA ALA A 26 7.75 0.21 27.60
C ALA A 26 8.60 1.35 28.18
N GLY A 27 8.48 2.55 27.63
CA GLY A 27 8.99 3.77 28.26
C GLY A 27 10.27 4.35 27.64
N ARG A 28 10.08 5.30 26.74
CA ARG A 28 10.57 6.70 26.86
C ARG A 28 10.19 7.46 25.60
N GLY A 29 9.02 8.11 25.64
CA GLY A 29 8.54 9.01 24.57
C GLY A 29 7.14 8.73 24.04
N GLY A 30 6.11 8.78 24.90
CA GLY A 30 4.75 9.22 24.52
C GLY A 30 3.96 8.50 23.42
N GLY A 31 4.19 7.21 23.12
CA GLY A 31 3.36 6.46 22.18
C GLY A 31 3.10 5.04 22.68
N GLY A 32 1.84 4.69 22.94
CA GLY A 32 1.43 3.34 23.34
C GLY A 32 1.83 2.30 22.29
N GLY A 33 2.33 1.16 22.73
CA GLY A 33 2.64 0.03 21.85
C GLY A 33 1.38 -0.47 21.13
N VAL A 34 1.54 -1.08 19.95
CA VAL A 34 0.41 -1.66 19.23
C VAL A 34 0.12 -3.05 19.80
N ASP A 35 -0.97 -3.18 20.55
CA ASP A 35 -1.41 -4.46 21.14
C ASP A 35 -1.92 -5.45 20.08
N MET A 36 -2.56 -4.93 19.03
CA MET A 36 -3.11 -5.73 17.94
C MET A 36 -2.84 -5.09 16.58
N PHE A 37 -2.34 -5.90 15.66
CA PHE A 37 -2.03 -5.51 14.30
C PHE A 37 -2.91 -6.27 13.32
N THR A 38 -3.62 -5.54 12.47
CA THR A 38 -4.41 -6.12 11.38
C THR A 38 -3.77 -5.79 10.04
N GLY A 39 -3.66 -6.81 9.18
CA GLY A 39 -3.00 -6.71 7.88
C GLY A 39 -3.79 -7.43 6.79
N THR A 40 -3.39 -7.21 5.55
CA THR A 40 -3.96 -7.89 4.38
C THR A 40 -2.86 -8.61 3.63
N LEU A 41 -3.19 -9.80 3.13
CA LEU A 41 -2.31 -10.59 2.28
C LEU A 41 -2.46 -10.18 0.79
N GLY A 42 -3.56 -9.49 0.45
CA GLY A 42 -3.94 -9.20 -0.93
C GLY A 42 -3.35 -7.95 -1.57
N LYS A 43 -2.36 -7.33 -0.92
CA LYS A 43 -1.70 -6.13 -1.44
C LYS A 43 -0.23 -6.39 -1.74
N ALA A 44 0.68 -5.90 -0.90
CA ALA A 44 2.12 -5.96 -1.15
C ALA A 44 2.71 -7.38 -1.02
N LEU A 45 1.97 -8.34 -0.44
CA LEU A 45 2.38 -9.73 -0.27
C LEU A 45 1.95 -10.64 -1.44
N GLY A 46 1.88 -10.10 -2.66
CA GLY A 46 1.69 -10.90 -3.87
C GLY A 46 0.23 -11.27 -4.20
N GLY A 47 -0.75 -10.48 -3.74
CA GLY A 47 -2.14 -10.62 -4.19
C GLY A 47 -2.91 -11.82 -3.62
N ALA A 48 -2.38 -12.52 -2.62
CA ALA A 48 -3.09 -13.60 -1.94
C ALA A 48 -4.38 -13.08 -1.27
N ALA A 49 -5.53 -13.72 -1.46
CA ALA A 49 -6.75 -13.32 -0.79
C ALA A 49 -6.61 -13.50 0.74
N GLY A 50 -7.18 -12.58 1.53
CA GLY A 50 -7.26 -12.73 2.99
C GLY A 50 -6.71 -11.55 3.80
N GLY A 51 -6.98 -11.62 5.10
CA GLY A 51 -6.48 -10.72 6.13
C GLY A 51 -5.91 -11.52 7.30
N PHE A 52 -5.12 -10.86 8.12
CA PHE A 52 -4.59 -11.47 9.34
C PHE A 52 -4.69 -10.48 10.50
N VAL A 53 -4.74 -11.06 11.70
CA VAL A 53 -4.64 -10.35 12.98
C VAL A 53 -3.46 -10.95 13.73
N ALA A 54 -2.57 -10.10 14.22
CA ALA A 54 -1.43 -10.48 15.05
C ALA A 54 -1.53 -9.73 16.38
N GLY A 55 -1.26 -10.40 17.49
CA GLY A 55 -1.35 -9.86 18.84
C GLY A 55 -0.96 -10.93 19.87
N PRO A 56 -1.13 -10.66 21.17
CA PRO A 56 -0.93 -11.64 22.24
C PRO A 56 -1.70 -12.93 22.00
N LYS A 57 -1.12 -14.06 22.37
CA LYS A 57 -1.68 -15.39 22.12
C LYS A 57 -3.09 -15.52 22.70
N GLU A 58 -3.29 -15.00 23.91
CA GLU A 58 -4.56 -15.02 24.64
C GLU A 58 -5.65 -14.26 23.88
N ALA A 59 -5.30 -13.12 23.26
CA ALA A 59 -6.23 -12.33 22.45
C ALA A 59 -6.60 -13.06 21.15
N ILE A 60 -5.62 -13.69 20.48
CA ILE A 60 -5.86 -14.45 19.25
C ILE A 60 -6.74 -15.68 19.54
N GLU A 61 -6.50 -16.40 20.64
CA GLU A 61 -7.32 -17.55 21.04
C GLU A 61 -8.78 -17.17 21.26
N ILE A 62 -9.05 -16.04 21.93
CA ILE A 62 -10.41 -15.51 22.10
C ILE A 62 -11.05 -15.17 20.75
N LEU A 63 -10.31 -14.54 19.84
CA LEU A 63 -10.81 -14.19 18.51
C LEU A 63 -11.13 -15.42 17.65
N VAL A 64 -10.33 -16.49 17.77
CA VAL A 64 -10.61 -17.76 17.10
C VAL A 64 -11.87 -18.42 17.68
N GLN A 65 -12.03 -18.40 19.01
CA GLN A 65 -13.16 -19.03 19.70
C GLN A 65 -14.48 -18.27 19.59
N ARG A 66 -14.46 -16.94 19.48
CA ARG A 66 -15.66 -16.08 19.54
C ARG A 66 -15.90 -15.23 18.30
N GLY A 67 -14.92 -15.12 17.41
CA GLY A 67 -15.02 -14.30 16.21
C GLY A 67 -16.01 -14.91 15.23
N ARG A 68 -17.13 -14.22 14.98
CA ARG A 68 -18.12 -14.66 13.97
C ARG A 68 -17.51 -14.88 12.58
N PRO A 69 -16.58 -14.03 12.08
CA PRO A 69 -15.94 -14.28 10.79
C PRO A 69 -15.06 -15.54 10.77
N THR A 70 -14.46 -15.91 11.91
CA THR A 70 -13.61 -17.11 12.03
C THR A 70 -14.43 -18.39 12.23
N LEU A 71 -15.55 -18.31 12.94
CA LEU A 71 -16.40 -19.47 13.25
C LEU A 71 -17.35 -19.87 12.11
N PHE A 72 -17.80 -18.91 11.31
CA PHE A 72 -18.82 -19.13 10.27
C PHE A 72 -18.27 -18.98 8.84
N SER A 73 -16.96 -19.06 8.65
CA SER A 73 -16.33 -18.97 7.34
C SER A 73 -15.40 -20.15 7.09
N ASN A 74 -15.25 -20.51 5.81
CA ASN A 74 -14.31 -21.55 5.41
C ASN A 74 -12.87 -21.07 5.56
N ALA A 75 -11.99 -21.99 5.93
CA ALA A 75 -10.57 -21.72 5.99
C ALA A 75 -10.02 -21.26 4.63
N LEU A 76 -8.93 -20.48 4.67
CA LEU A 76 -8.19 -20.08 3.48
C LEU A 76 -7.71 -21.32 2.71
N PRO A 77 -7.84 -21.33 1.36
CA PRO A 77 -7.26 -22.40 0.56
C PRO A 77 -5.76 -22.56 0.84
N VAL A 78 -5.28 -23.80 0.90
CA VAL A 78 -3.87 -24.12 1.23
C VAL A 78 -2.89 -23.39 0.30
N SER A 79 -3.19 -23.31 -0.99
CA SER A 79 -2.38 -22.59 -1.97
C SER A 79 -2.21 -21.11 -1.64
N VAL A 80 -3.25 -20.46 -1.12
CA VAL A 80 -3.24 -19.05 -0.74
C VAL A 80 -2.39 -18.86 0.52
N ALA A 81 -2.57 -19.72 1.53
CA ALA A 81 -1.78 -19.67 2.76
C ALA A 81 -0.28 -19.90 2.50
N CYS A 82 0.06 -20.90 1.68
CA CYS A 82 1.46 -21.18 1.30
C CYS A 82 2.08 -20.03 0.52
N SER A 83 1.35 -19.44 -0.43
CA SER A 83 1.83 -18.30 -1.23
C SER A 83 2.08 -17.07 -0.35
N ALA A 84 1.16 -16.79 0.59
CA ALA A 84 1.32 -15.69 1.54
C ALA A 84 2.51 -15.92 2.48
N SER A 85 2.69 -17.13 3.00
CA SER A 85 3.84 -17.49 3.83
C SER A 85 5.15 -17.27 3.07
N LYS A 86 5.22 -17.74 1.82
CA LYS A 86 6.41 -17.56 0.99
C LYS A 86 6.69 -16.09 0.65
N ALA A 87 5.66 -15.30 0.39
CA ALA A 87 5.81 -13.87 0.16
C ALA A 87 6.39 -13.13 1.37
N VAL A 88 5.97 -13.50 2.59
CA VAL A 88 6.55 -12.94 3.83
C VAL A 88 8.00 -13.35 4.00
N GLU A 89 8.34 -14.61 3.75
CA GLU A 89 9.73 -15.11 3.79
C GLU A 89 10.63 -14.33 2.82
N ILE A 90 10.19 -14.17 1.57
CA ILE A 90 10.92 -13.39 0.55
C ILE A 90 11.10 -11.94 1.01
N LEU A 91 10.05 -11.30 1.52
CA LEU A 91 10.12 -9.92 1.99
C LEU A 91 11.14 -9.75 3.13
N MET A 92 11.21 -10.71 4.06
CA MET A 92 12.19 -10.70 5.15
C MET A 92 13.62 -10.92 4.65
N ARG A 93 13.80 -11.78 3.66
CA ARG A 93 15.12 -12.11 3.10
C ARG A 93 15.64 -11.05 2.13
N GLU A 94 14.76 -10.29 1.50
CA GLU A 94 15.08 -9.39 0.39
C GLU A 94 14.69 -7.92 0.69
N PRO A 95 15.27 -7.28 1.74
CA PRO A 95 14.94 -5.89 2.12
C PRO A 95 15.24 -4.87 1.02
N GLN A 96 16.13 -5.19 0.08
CA GLN A 96 16.40 -4.38 -1.11
C GLN A 96 15.15 -4.12 -1.96
N ARG A 97 14.13 -4.99 -1.92
CA ARG A 97 12.85 -4.75 -2.60
C ARG A 97 12.10 -3.57 -2.01
N VAL A 98 12.12 -3.43 -0.68
CA VAL A 98 11.50 -2.30 0.02
C VAL A 98 12.29 -1.03 -0.24
N ALA A 99 13.63 -1.09 -0.26
CA ALA A 99 14.47 0.04 -0.64
C ALA A 99 14.16 0.51 -2.07
N LYS A 100 14.16 -0.41 -3.05
CA LYS A 100 13.82 -0.10 -4.44
C LYS A 100 12.41 0.50 -4.59
N LEU A 101 11.42 -0.01 -3.85
CA LEU A 101 10.08 0.59 -3.84
C LEU A 101 10.12 2.05 -3.35
N ARG A 102 10.86 2.35 -2.28
CA ARG A 102 10.99 3.70 -1.75
C ARG A 102 11.66 4.64 -2.75
N ASP A 103 12.73 4.18 -3.39
CA ASP A 103 13.44 4.95 -4.41
C ASP A 103 12.54 5.24 -5.60
N ASN A 104 11.80 4.22 -6.09
CA ASN A 104 10.84 4.38 -7.17
C ASN A 104 9.72 5.37 -6.80
N VAL A 105 9.20 5.31 -5.57
CA VAL A 105 8.15 6.21 -5.08
C VAL A 105 8.68 7.65 -5.01
N ALA A 106 9.87 7.85 -4.46
CA ALA A 106 10.52 9.16 -4.38
C ALA A 106 10.74 9.74 -5.78
N TYR A 107 11.30 8.94 -6.69
CA TYR A 107 11.51 9.33 -8.08
C TYR A 107 10.19 9.69 -8.77
N ALA A 108 9.17 8.83 -8.70
CA ALA A 108 7.86 9.10 -9.31
C ALA A 108 7.23 10.39 -8.78
N ARG A 109 7.28 10.65 -7.48
CA ARG A 109 6.75 11.89 -6.87
C ARG A 109 7.48 13.12 -7.39
N GLN A 110 8.81 13.06 -7.45
CA GLN A 110 9.62 14.15 -7.98
C GLN A 110 9.27 14.43 -9.44
N GLN A 111 9.23 13.40 -10.29
CA GLN A 111 8.97 13.58 -11.71
C GLN A 111 7.54 14.05 -12.00
N ILE A 112 6.53 13.53 -11.28
CA ILE A 112 5.13 13.98 -11.39
C ILE A 112 5.02 15.46 -11.01
N LYS A 113 5.67 15.88 -9.91
CA LYS A 113 5.69 17.27 -9.48
C LYS A 113 6.38 18.17 -10.51
N GLN A 114 7.51 17.73 -11.07
CA GLN A 114 8.22 18.45 -12.12
C GLN A 114 7.42 18.56 -13.44
N ALA A 115 6.49 17.64 -13.68
CA ALA A 115 5.56 17.72 -14.80
C ALA A 115 4.38 18.69 -14.57
N GLY A 116 4.34 19.37 -13.42
CA GLY A 116 3.32 20.39 -13.11
C GLY A 116 2.06 19.85 -12.43
N PHE A 117 2.04 18.57 -12.03
CA PHE A 117 0.91 17.97 -11.34
C PHE A 117 1.05 18.07 -9.82
N ASP A 118 -0.06 18.35 -9.14
CA ASP A 118 -0.11 18.31 -7.67
C ASP A 118 -0.18 16.86 -7.18
N VAL A 119 0.87 16.43 -6.46
CA VAL A 119 0.99 15.10 -5.88
C VAL A 119 1.19 15.20 -4.37
N LEU A 120 0.24 14.67 -3.60
CA LEU A 120 0.29 14.78 -2.13
C LEU A 120 1.51 14.07 -1.57
N GLN A 121 2.31 14.76 -0.76
CA GLN A 121 3.41 14.15 -0.02
C GLN A 121 2.90 13.11 0.97
N SER A 122 3.40 11.88 0.86
CA SER A 122 3.01 10.76 1.71
C SER A 122 4.11 9.69 1.67
N PRO A 123 4.43 9.04 2.80
CA PRO A 123 5.46 8.00 2.87
C PRO A 123 4.97 6.64 2.33
N THR A 124 4.11 6.65 1.32
CA THR A 124 3.34 5.47 0.88
C THR A 124 3.57 5.20 -0.59
N ALA A 125 3.43 3.93 -0.99
CA ALA A 125 3.55 3.49 -2.39
C ALA A 125 2.47 4.05 -3.33
N ILE A 126 1.54 4.85 -2.81
CA ILE A 126 0.49 5.50 -3.58
C ILE A 126 0.87 6.97 -3.75
N CYS A 127 0.89 7.44 -4.99
CA CYS A 127 1.17 8.82 -5.37
C CYS A 127 -0.11 9.43 -5.96
N PRO A 128 -1.02 9.95 -5.12
CA PRO A 128 -2.28 10.51 -5.61
C PRO A 128 -2.03 11.86 -6.29
N ILE A 129 -2.50 12.01 -7.53
CA ILE A 129 -2.49 13.27 -8.27
C ILE A 129 -3.85 13.94 -8.11
N ILE A 130 -3.89 15.15 -7.57
CA ILE A 130 -5.14 15.87 -7.29
C ILE A 130 -5.67 16.55 -8.55
N VAL A 131 -6.94 16.28 -8.88
CA VAL A 131 -7.62 16.80 -10.07
C VAL A 131 -8.84 17.65 -9.70
N HIS A 132 -9.40 17.45 -8.51
CA HIS A 132 -10.59 18.08 -7.94
C HIS A 132 -11.91 17.74 -8.64
N ASP A 133 -11.94 17.81 -9.98
CA ASP A 133 -13.11 17.50 -10.79
C ASP A 133 -13.19 16.01 -11.17
N THR A 134 -14.37 15.41 -10.95
CA THR A 134 -14.59 13.97 -11.18
C THR A 134 -14.57 13.64 -12.67
N ALA A 135 -15.25 14.42 -13.51
CA ALA A 135 -15.32 14.14 -14.95
C ALA A 135 -13.92 14.23 -15.58
N LYS A 136 -13.14 15.24 -15.20
CA LYS A 136 -11.76 15.45 -15.61
C LYS A 136 -10.87 14.29 -15.15
N ALA A 137 -10.98 13.83 -13.90
CA ALA A 137 -10.19 12.70 -13.41
C ALA A 137 -10.48 11.41 -14.18
N ILE A 138 -11.74 11.14 -14.52
CA ILE A 138 -12.13 9.96 -15.33
C ILE A 138 -11.65 10.11 -16.78
N ALA A 139 -11.78 11.29 -17.38
CA ALA A 139 -11.29 11.56 -18.73
C ALA A 139 -9.77 11.42 -18.83
N MET A 140 -9.03 11.97 -17.87
CA MET A 140 -7.57 11.82 -17.79
C MET A 140 -7.16 10.35 -17.63
N SER A 141 -7.87 9.59 -16.79
CA SER A 141 -7.63 8.15 -16.60
C SER A 141 -7.81 7.36 -17.91
N LYS A 142 -8.88 7.65 -18.66
CA LYS A 142 -9.11 7.04 -19.98
C LYS A 142 -8.00 7.45 -20.97
N ARG A 143 -7.64 8.72 -21.02
CA ARG A 143 -6.60 9.23 -21.92
C ARG A 143 -5.23 8.65 -21.61
N LEU A 144 -4.87 8.50 -20.34
CA LEU A 144 -3.64 7.83 -19.92
C LEU A 144 -3.61 6.37 -20.37
N LEU A 145 -4.74 5.66 -20.29
CA LEU A 145 -4.84 4.29 -20.77
C LEU A 145 -4.61 4.20 -22.29
N GLU A 146 -5.18 5.11 -23.08
CA GLU A 146 -4.91 5.22 -24.52
C GLU A 146 -3.42 5.49 -24.83
N LEU A 147 -2.73 6.20 -23.93
CA LEU A 147 -1.29 6.45 -24.01
C LEU A 147 -0.43 5.30 -23.43
N GLY A 148 -1.05 4.16 -23.08
CA GLY A 148 -0.36 2.97 -22.58
C GLY A 148 -0.12 2.96 -21.06
N VAL A 149 -0.75 3.87 -20.31
CA VAL A 149 -0.54 4.03 -18.86
C VAL A 149 -1.83 3.75 -18.10
N PHE A 150 -1.88 2.62 -17.40
CA PHE A 150 -3.04 2.24 -16.60
C PHE A 150 -3.01 2.91 -15.22
N VAL A 151 -3.79 3.98 -15.06
CA VAL A 151 -4.03 4.67 -13.78
C VAL A 151 -5.52 4.92 -13.62
N ILE A 152 -6.06 4.66 -12.43
CA ILE A 152 -7.49 4.81 -12.13
C ILE A 152 -7.76 6.19 -11.52
N GLY A 153 -8.73 6.91 -12.10
CA GLY A 153 -9.33 8.10 -11.52
C GLY A 153 -10.41 7.75 -10.50
N PHE A 154 -10.40 8.43 -9.35
CA PHE A 154 -11.43 8.35 -8.32
C PHE A 154 -12.16 9.68 -8.21
N GLY A 155 -13.48 9.63 -8.13
CA GLY A 155 -14.36 10.75 -7.82
C GLY A 155 -15.48 10.31 -6.87
N PHE A 156 -16.49 11.17 -6.70
CA PHE A 156 -17.68 10.86 -5.91
C PHE A 156 -18.39 9.60 -6.45
N PRO A 157 -18.91 8.68 -5.58
CA PRO A 157 -18.98 8.73 -4.11
C PRO A 157 -17.76 8.12 -3.39
N VAL A 158 -16.74 7.66 -4.12
CA VAL A 158 -15.58 6.96 -3.53
C VAL A 158 -14.64 7.92 -2.81
N VAL A 159 -14.58 9.16 -3.26
CA VAL A 159 -13.95 10.29 -2.56
C VAL A 159 -14.93 11.45 -2.45
N PRO A 160 -14.83 12.31 -1.42
CA PRO A 160 -15.69 13.49 -1.30
C PRO A 160 -15.68 14.35 -2.57
N GLU A 161 -16.77 15.08 -2.81
CA GLU A 161 -16.84 16.04 -3.91
C GLU A 161 -15.70 17.08 -3.82
N GLY A 162 -15.21 17.53 -4.97
CA GLY A 162 -14.06 18.44 -5.06
C GLY A 162 -12.70 17.81 -4.74
N HIS A 163 -12.64 16.51 -4.42
CA HIS A 163 -11.39 15.80 -4.07
C HIS A 163 -11.05 14.68 -5.06
N ALA A 164 -11.54 14.78 -6.29
CA ALA A 164 -11.22 13.80 -7.33
C ALA A 164 -9.72 13.76 -7.59
N ARG A 165 -9.20 12.54 -7.86
CA ARG A 165 -7.77 12.29 -7.97
C ARG A 165 -7.45 11.08 -8.83
N LEU A 166 -6.30 11.08 -9.48
CA LEU A 166 -5.72 9.89 -10.08
C LEU A 166 -4.91 9.13 -9.02
N ARG A 167 -5.08 7.81 -8.93
CA ARG A 167 -4.33 6.97 -7.99
C ARG A 167 -3.20 6.24 -8.70
N VAL A 168 -2.01 6.84 -8.70
CA VAL A 168 -0.80 6.17 -9.17
C VAL A 168 -0.29 5.23 -8.07
N GLN A 169 -0.06 3.95 -8.42
CA GLN A 169 0.47 2.95 -7.49
C GLN A 169 1.82 2.47 -8.00
N VAL A 170 2.88 2.73 -7.23
CA VAL A 170 4.25 2.39 -7.61
C VAL A 170 4.63 1.05 -6.99
N SER A 171 5.36 0.23 -7.74
CA SER A 171 5.86 -1.08 -7.31
C SER A 171 7.39 -1.11 -7.36
N ALA A 172 8.01 -2.01 -6.59
CA ALA A 172 9.42 -2.35 -6.70
C ALA A 172 9.77 -2.96 -8.08
N ALA A 173 8.76 -3.50 -8.79
CA ALA A 173 8.92 -4.05 -10.13
C ALA A 173 9.08 -2.96 -11.21
N HIS A 174 8.68 -1.70 -10.93
CA HIS A 174 8.88 -0.63 -11.90
C HIS A 174 10.36 -0.30 -12.06
N GLU A 175 10.72 0.05 -13.30
CA GLU A 175 12.01 0.62 -13.65
C GLU A 175 11.83 2.13 -13.88
N LYS A 176 12.93 2.87 -13.91
CA LYS A 176 12.89 4.32 -14.16
C LYS A 176 12.20 4.64 -15.48
N SER A 177 12.47 3.86 -16.53
CA SER A 177 11.82 3.96 -17.85
C SER A 177 10.29 3.88 -17.77
N HIS A 178 9.73 3.00 -16.94
CA HIS A 178 8.28 2.91 -16.73
C HIS A 178 7.71 4.19 -16.09
N ILE A 179 8.44 4.76 -15.13
CA ILE A 179 8.06 6.01 -14.45
C ILE A 179 8.18 7.19 -15.42
N ASP A 180 9.21 7.22 -16.24
CA ASP A 180 9.40 8.24 -17.26
C ASP A 180 8.29 8.15 -18.33
N GLY A 181 7.85 6.94 -18.68
CA GLY A 181 6.69 6.71 -19.55
C GLY A 181 5.38 7.29 -18.98
N LEU A 182 5.12 7.08 -17.68
CA LEU A 182 4.01 7.72 -16.97
C LEU A 182 4.09 9.25 -17.07
N VAL A 183 5.27 9.82 -16.82
CA VAL A 183 5.48 11.28 -16.81
C VAL A 183 5.33 11.87 -18.22
N ALA A 184 5.82 11.17 -19.24
CA ALA A 184 5.63 11.56 -20.63
C ALA A 184 4.16 11.54 -21.05
N ALA A 185 3.38 10.55 -20.58
CA ALA A 185 1.95 10.50 -20.82
C ALA A 185 1.21 11.62 -20.08
N LEU A 186 1.58 11.91 -18.83
CA LEU A 186 1.02 13.01 -18.04
C LEU A 186 1.23 14.37 -18.72
N LYS A 187 2.40 14.62 -19.31
CA LYS A 187 2.69 15.85 -20.06
C LYS A 187 1.89 16.03 -21.35
N LYS A 188 1.18 14.98 -21.81
CA LYS A 188 0.32 15.00 -23.00
C LYS A 188 -1.17 15.18 -22.66
N LEU A 189 -1.51 15.28 -21.38
CA LEU A 189 -2.85 15.61 -20.90
C LEU A 189 -3.06 17.12 -20.90
#